data_AF-A0A914EHW8-F1
#
_entry.id   AF-A0A914EHW8-F1
#
_cell.length_a   1.000
_cell.length_b   1.000
_cell.length_c   1.000
_cell.angle_alpha   90.00
_cell.angle_beta   90.00
_cell.angle_gamma   90.00
#
_symmetry.space_group_name_H-M   'P 1'
#
loop_
_entity.id
_entity.type
_entity.pdbx_description
1 polymer ?
#
loop_
_entity_poly.entity_id
_entity_poly.type
_entity_poly.pdbx_seq_one_letter_code
_entity_poly.pdbx_strand_id
1 'polypeptide(L)'
;MGIDSKSLDSESRGDERLTTRKRHVPTAAERNPQTWSEMFKAWPKTTLCIISCECCERFSYYGMKTVLTLYLLNVLKFSANISTVFFNGFTVLCYITPLLGSVLADGYIGKFKTIFFVSILYAAGQIVLAVASTENSASKIHPLMDLAGLLIIGFGTGGIKPCVVSFGGDQFLPGQERIISLFFSMFCFSISVGGMISTFISPIFRSQPCLGQDSCYPLAFGIPAILMIVATLVFMAGSPWYKKPPPKENIFAEVFKVISGRYLNGHSCQNEKKCLELQKKKRDKSLCQKRVFIEDTKAMGCVLIMFLPVPIFWSLYDQQGSIWLIQGVQMDCKLWGNTLLLPDQIQTLNAVLILAFIPIFQVIIYPMVGKVIKLTPLRKMVAGGVLAAGTFVISAFVQFSVNKTLPQLPSDSHAYVSVMNGFNDCDLMVYHVGTPTNSLRVAANSSLENDKLNNIFQTFDISKGDSTFNISYLAHLNKSDPDCMQAKNLPTQVKYSFSGGDVHYIYVGMNGAFTSKVDTDKPTNGNGEFKLSIVLALEDMNYLGNIAVCRKDTQGTNAQHPCNPNRPQDFYFYEIDYDDDQDSDLNSVQVYNSLTGTTPGKYATVYTFKSIRPGEPSKTIRCQFYGKYPNMS
;
A
#
# COMPACT_ATOMS: atom_id res chain seq x y z
N MET A 1 35.78 -42.11 -25.48
CA MET A 1 35.43 -43.07 -26.54
C MET A 1 35.01 -42.25 -27.75
N GLY A 2 35.81 -42.30 -28.82
CA GLY A 2 35.64 -41.46 -30.01
C GLY A 2 34.77 -42.07 -31.11
N ILE A 3 34.76 -41.37 -32.25
CA ILE A 3 34.21 -41.72 -33.58
C ILE A 3 32.71 -41.34 -33.71
N ASP A 4 32.19 -40.59 -34.70
CA ASP A 4 32.68 -40.31 -36.05
C ASP A 4 32.17 -38.97 -36.61
N SER A 5 33.01 -38.35 -37.44
CA SER A 5 32.74 -37.17 -38.26
C SER A 5 32.98 -37.56 -39.72
N LYS A 6 31.92 -37.81 -40.51
CA LYS A 6 31.97 -37.94 -41.99
C LYS A 6 30.58 -38.12 -42.58
N SER A 7 30.01 -37.05 -43.15
CA SER A 7 29.08 -37.13 -44.30
C SER A 7 28.73 -35.71 -44.78
N LEU A 8 29.68 -35.03 -45.41
CA LEU A 8 29.45 -33.77 -46.14
C LEU A 8 30.60 -33.61 -47.13
N ASP A 9 30.58 -34.40 -48.21
CA ASP A 9 31.40 -34.20 -49.41
C ASP A 9 30.85 -35.06 -50.56
N SER A 10 29.82 -34.57 -51.24
CA SER A 10 29.52 -34.94 -52.63
C SER A 10 28.47 -34.00 -53.21
N GLU A 11 28.93 -32.91 -53.81
CA GLU A 11 28.41 -32.34 -55.08
C GLU A 11 28.99 -30.92 -55.29
N SER A 12 30.27 -30.88 -55.62
CA SER A 12 30.86 -29.75 -56.35
C SER A 12 30.95 -30.13 -57.83
N ARG A 13 30.05 -29.61 -58.68
CA ARG A 13 30.32 -29.29 -60.10
C ARG A 13 29.04 -28.77 -60.77
N GLY A 14 29.08 -27.50 -61.17
CA GLY A 14 28.08 -26.88 -62.04
C GLY A 14 27.35 -25.72 -61.36
N ASP A 15 27.94 -24.53 -61.36
CA ASP A 15 27.50 -23.44 -62.26
C ASP A 15 28.35 -22.19 -61.98
N GLU A 16 29.47 -22.10 -62.68
CA GLU A 16 30.35 -20.94 -62.67
C GLU A 16 29.89 -20.01 -63.79
N ARG A 17 28.88 -19.17 -63.51
CA ARG A 17 28.52 -17.87 -64.16
C ARG A 17 27.05 -17.53 -63.92
N LEU A 18 26.75 -16.79 -62.85
CA LEU A 18 25.91 -15.58 -62.89
C LEU A 18 25.78 -14.96 -61.49
N THR A 19 26.02 -13.65 -61.41
CA THR A 19 25.72 -12.71 -60.32
C THR A 19 26.65 -12.74 -59.10
N THR A 20 27.64 -11.83 -59.17
CA THR A 20 28.29 -11.11 -58.07
C THR A 20 27.28 -10.56 -57.07
N ARG A 21 26.77 -11.40 -56.17
CA ARG A 21 26.11 -10.93 -54.94
C ARG A 21 27.22 -10.73 -53.92
N LYS A 22 27.56 -9.46 -53.63
CA LYS A 22 28.46 -9.10 -52.52
C LYS A 22 28.08 -9.96 -51.31
N ARG A 23 28.94 -10.87 -50.87
CA ARG A 23 28.87 -11.37 -49.49
C ARG A 23 28.92 -10.12 -48.63
N HIS A 24 27.88 -9.87 -47.84
CA HIS A 24 27.89 -8.83 -46.83
C HIS A 24 29.03 -9.17 -45.88
N VAL A 25 30.18 -8.52 -46.07
CA VAL A 25 31.29 -8.60 -45.12
C VAL A 25 30.82 -7.77 -43.94
N PRO A 26 30.65 -8.35 -42.73
CA PRO A 26 30.25 -7.58 -41.57
C PRO A 26 31.21 -6.41 -41.41
N THR A 27 30.67 -5.20 -41.40
CA THR A 27 31.44 -3.99 -41.11
C THR A 27 32.02 -4.09 -39.70
N ALA A 28 33.10 -3.38 -39.38
CA ALA A 28 33.72 -3.43 -38.05
C ALA A 28 32.74 -3.12 -36.89
N ALA A 29 31.61 -2.45 -37.18
CA ALA A 29 30.51 -2.18 -36.27
C ALA A 29 29.54 -3.37 -36.02
N GLU A 30 29.52 -4.37 -36.90
CA GLU A 30 28.70 -5.60 -36.81
C GLU A 30 29.43 -6.76 -36.13
N ARG A 31 30.71 -6.60 -35.75
CA ARG A 31 31.44 -7.59 -34.96
C ARG A 31 30.90 -7.60 -33.54
N ASN A 32 30.48 -8.76 -33.05
CA ASN A 32 30.04 -8.95 -31.66
C ASN A 32 31.24 -8.63 -30.73
N PRO A 33 31.22 -7.51 -29.98
CA PRO A 33 32.35 -7.13 -29.15
C PRO A 33 32.55 -8.18 -28.04
N GLN A 34 33.76 -8.71 -27.94
CA GLN A 34 34.06 -9.81 -27.02
C GLN A 34 34.59 -9.33 -25.67
N THR A 35 35.21 -8.15 -25.65
CA THR A 35 35.80 -7.55 -24.44
C THR A 35 34.90 -6.46 -23.85
N TRP A 36 34.89 -6.34 -22.52
CA TRP A 36 34.12 -5.32 -21.81
C TRP A 36 34.39 -3.89 -22.29
N SER A 37 35.65 -3.56 -22.61
CA SER A 37 36.03 -2.22 -23.11
C SER A 37 35.38 -1.88 -24.46
N GLU A 38 35.33 -2.84 -25.39
CA GLU A 38 34.67 -2.66 -26.69
C GLU A 38 33.16 -2.53 -26.53
N MET A 39 32.57 -3.30 -25.60
CA MET A 39 31.14 -3.26 -25.31
C MET A 39 30.71 -1.90 -24.75
N PHE A 40 31.48 -1.32 -23.82
CA PHE A 40 31.22 0.03 -23.31
C PHE A 40 31.36 1.12 -24.39
N LYS A 41 32.35 0.99 -25.30
CA LYS A 41 32.53 1.93 -26.41
C LYS A 41 31.41 1.85 -27.46
N ALA A 42 30.91 0.64 -27.72
CA ALA A 42 29.81 0.40 -28.67
C ALA A 42 28.43 0.71 -28.09
N TRP A 43 28.33 1.01 -26.79
CA TRP A 43 27.06 1.22 -26.11
C TRP A 43 26.34 2.50 -26.58
N PRO A 44 25.10 2.42 -27.07
CA PRO A 44 24.35 3.61 -27.47
C PRO A 44 24.05 4.49 -26.25
N LYS A 45 24.58 5.73 -26.24
CA LYS A 45 24.37 6.70 -25.16
C LYS A 45 22.89 7.01 -24.91
N THR A 46 22.05 6.85 -25.94
CA THR A 46 20.59 6.99 -25.88
C THR A 46 19.92 6.12 -24.83
N THR A 47 20.43 4.91 -24.60
CA THR A 47 19.82 3.95 -23.68
C THR A 47 19.91 4.41 -22.22
N LEU A 48 20.85 5.29 -21.86
CA LEU A 48 20.94 5.87 -20.51
C LEU A 48 19.72 6.74 -20.19
N CYS A 49 19.22 7.53 -21.16
CA CYS A 49 17.99 8.30 -21.00
C CYS A 49 16.78 7.39 -20.80
N ILE A 50 16.74 6.25 -21.50
CA ILE A 50 15.65 5.26 -21.38
C ILE A 50 15.68 4.55 -20.03
N ILE A 51 16.87 4.11 -19.57
CA ILE A 51 17.04 3.46 -18.26
C ILE A 51 16.71 4.44 -17.12
N SER A 52 17.16 5.69 -17.22
CA SER A 52 16.84 6.72 -16.22
C SER A 52 15.33 7.00 -16.17
N CYS A 53 14.68 7.14 -17.33
CA CYS A 53 13.22 7.29 -17.40
C CYS A 53 12.48 6.09 -16.77
N GLU A 54 12.93 4.86 -17.05
CA GLU A 54 12.36 3.66 -16.42
C GLU A 54 12.56 3.67 -14.90
N CYS A 55 13.73 4.06 -14.41
CA CYS A 55 14.00 4.17 -12.96
C CYS A 55 13.00 5.12 -12.29
N CYS A 56 12.81 6.31 -12.87
CA CYS A 56 11.90 7.32 -12.34
C CYS A 56 10.42 6.90 -12.44
N GLU A 57 10.00 6.26 -13.54
CA GLU A 57 8.65 5.71 -13.66
C GLU A 57 8.40 4.64 -12.60
N ARG A 58 9.37 3.75 -12.37
CA ARG A 58 9.25 2.68 -11.37
C ARG A 58 9.22 3.22 -9.96
N PHE A 59 10.04 4.23 -9.66
CA PHE A 59 9.96 4.95 -8.40
C PHE A 59 8.55 5.51 -8.22
N SER A 60 8.03 6.18 -9.25
CA SER A 60 6.73 6.85 -9.20
C SER A 60 5.57 5.85 -9.00
N TYR A 61 5.57 4.75 -9.74
CA TYR A 61 4.58 3.67 -9.62
C TYR A 61 4.61 2.99 -8.25
N TYR A 62 5.76 2.49 -7.82
CA TYR A 62 5.87 1.75 -6.56
C TYR A 62 5.71 2.66 -5.34
N GLY A 63 6.19 3.91 -5.40
CA GLY A 63 6.04 4.88 -4.31
C GLY A 63 4.57 5.17 -4.00
N MET A 64 3.79 5.50 -5.03
CA MET A 64 2.34 5.73 -4.89
C MET A 64 1.59 4.44 -4.53
N LYS A 65 1.91 3.28 -5.16
CA LYS A 65 1.28 1.99 -4.83
C LYS A 65 1.51 1.58 -3.36
N THR A 66 2.69 1.87 -2.79
CA THR A 66 3.05 1.47 -1.42
C THR A 66 2.15 2.12 -0.36
N VAL A 67 1.83 3.41 -0.54
CA VAL A 67 1.03 4.20 0.42
C VAL A 67 -0.48 4.14 0.13
N LEU A 68 -0.89 3.62 -1.03
CA LEU A 68 -2.28 3.64 -1.50
C LEU A 68 -3.25 2.93 -0.55
N THR A 69 -2.89 1.77 0.00
CA THR A 69 -3.79 1.04 0.92
C THR A 69 -4.09 1.87 2.18
N LEU A 70 -3.10 2.56 2.74
CA LEU A 70 -3.31 3.45 3.89
C LEU A 70 -4.13 4.68 3.50
N TYR A 71 -3.95 5.21 2.28
CA TYR A 71 -4.79 6.31 1.79
C TYR A 71 -6.28 5.93 1.73
N LEU A 72 -6.58 4.76 1.15
CA LEU A 72 -7.95 4.24 1.06
C LEU A 72 -8.58 4.03 2.46
N LEU A 73 -7.80 3.57 3.44
CA LEU A 73 -8.25 3.37 4.82
C LEU A 73 -8.44 4.69 5.58
N ASN A 74 -7.46 5.59 5.49
CA ASN A 74 -7.33 6.69 6.44
C ASN A 74 -8.02 7.97 5.96
N VAL A 75 -8.00 8.22 4.65
CA VAL A 75 -8.58 9.41 4.02
C VAL A 75 -9.97 9.10 3.47
N LEU A 76 -10.09 8.05 2.65
CA LEU A 76 -11.37 7.65 2.09
C LEU A 76 -12.27 6.85 3.05
N LYS A 77 -11.76 6.51 4.25
CA LYS A 77 -12.48 5.80 5.30
C LYS A 77 -13.13 4.49 4.83
N PHE A 78 -12.52 3.81 3.85
CA PHE A 78 -12.98 2.51 3.40
C PHE A 78 -12.61 1.42 4.40
N SER A 79 -13.43 0.37 4.47
CA SER A 79 -13.09 -0.82 5.27
C SER A 79 -11.90 -1.56 4.66
N ALA A 80 -11.18 -2.32 5.49
CA ALA A 80 -10.05 -3.17 5.06
C ALA A 80 -10.35 -4.02 3.82
N ASN A 81 -11.56 -4.58 3.75
CA ASN A 81 -12.01 -5.39 2.62
C ASN A 81 -12.18 -4.54 1.35
N ILE A 82 -12.86 -3.40 1.45
CA ILE A 82 -13.10 -2.50 0.31
C ILE A 82 -11.76 -1.94 -0.19
N SER A 83 -10.88 -1.49 0.71
CA SER A 83 -9.54 -1.00 0.36
C SER A 83 -8.72 -2.03 -0.41
N THR A 84 -8.77 -3.31 0.01
CA THR A 84 -8.10 -4.42 -0.68
C THR A 84 -8.68 -4.64 -2.09
N VAL A 85 -10.00 -4.55 -2.25
CA VAL A 85 -10.66 -4.68 -3.56
C VAL A 85 -10.24 -3.54 -4.49
N PHE A 86 -10.22 -2.29 -4.03
CA PHE A 86 -9.79 -1.14 -4.83
C PHE A 86 -8.32 -1.23 -5.21
N PHE A 87 -7.43 -1.59 -4.28
CA PHE A 87 -6.01 -1.80 -4.55
C PHE A 87 -5.76 -2.86 -5.63
N ASN A 88 -6.44 -4.01 -5.52
CA ASN A 88 -6.34 -5.08 -6.49
C ASN A 88 -6.99 -4.70 -7.83
N GLY A 89 -8.13 -4.01 -7.82
CA GLY A 89 -8.78 -3.50 -9.02
C GLY A 89 -7.90 -2.52 -9.80
N PHE A 90 -7.24 -1.60 -9.11
CA PHE A 90 -6.23 -0.71 -9.70
C PHE A 90 -5.06 -1.50 -10.29
N THR A 91 -4.59 -2.53 -9.60
CA THR A 91 -3.51 -3.41 -10.10
C THR A 91 -3.95 -4.13 -11.38
N VAL A 92 -5.15 -4.71 -11.41
CA VAL A 92 -5.73 -5.36 -12.60
C VAL A 92 -5.78 -4.38 -13.77
N LEU A 93 -6.25 -3.14 -13.55
CA LEU A 93 -6.27 -2.10 -14.57
C LEU A 93 -4.86 -1.86 -15.14
N CYS A 94 -3.86 -1.67 -14.29
CA CYS A 94 -2.47 -1.42 -14.69
C CYS A 94 -1.83 -2.57 -15.52
N TYR A 95 -2.34 -3.80 -15.40
CA TYR A 95 -1.82 -4.98 -16.12
C TYR A 95 -2.68 -5.39 -17.32
N ILE A 96 -3.90 -4.85 -17.47
CA ILE A 96 -4.74 -5.01 -18.66
C ILE A 96 -4.45 -3.92 -19.70
N THR A 97 -4.29 -2.66 -19.26
CA THR A 97 -4.02 -1.52 -20.15
C THR A 97 -2.73 -1.60 -21.00
N PRO A 98 -1.69 -2.40 -20.67
CA PRO A 98 -0.60 -2.71 -21.61
C PRO A 98 -1.05 -3.25 -22.96
N LEU A 99 -2.13 -4.03 -23.00
CA LEU A 99 -2.69 -4.51 -24.27
C LEU A 99 -3.09 -3.33 -25.16
N LEU A 100 -3.77 -2.33 -24.58
CA LEU A 100 -4.16 -1.12 -25.30
C LEU A 100 -2.94 -0.28 -25.71
N GLY A 101 -1.94 -0.16 -24.83
CA GLY A 101 -0.69 0.54 -25.13
C GLY A 101 0.06 -0.06 -26.31
N SER A 102 0.15 -1.39 -26.37
CA SER A 102 0.82 -2.09 -27.46
C SER A 102 0.10 -1.93 -28.81
N VAL A 103 -1.23 -2.00 -28.83
CA VAL A 103 -2.03 -1.76 -30.05
C VAL A 103 -1.86 -0.32 -30.56
N LEU A 104 -1.84 0.65 -29.64
CA LEU A 104 -1.63 2.05 -30.00
C LEU A 104 -0.23 2.31 -30.56
N ALA A 105 0.79 1.72 -29.92
CA ALA A 105 2.20 1.88 -30.28
C ALA A 105 2.58 1.19 -31.57
N ASP A 106 2.16 -0.07 -31.75
CA ASP A 106 2.52 -0.82 -32.93
C ASP A 106 1.68 -0.37 -34.13
N GLY A 107 0.37 -0.17 -33.98
CA GLY A 107 -0.54 0.04 -35.10
C GLY A 107 -0.74 1.47 -35.61
N TYR A 108 -0.66 2.48 -34.74
CA TYR A 108 -1.15 3.83 -35.08
C TYR A 108 -0.07 4.91 -35.05
N ILE A 109 0.50 5.18 -33.87
CA ILE A 109 1.31 6.39 -33.65
C ILE A 109 2.81 6.10 -33.45
N GLY A 110 3.20 4.84 -33.31
CA GLY A 110 4.58 4.43 -33.04
C GLY A 110 4.94 4.47 -31.56
N LYS A 111 5.94 3.66 -31.16
CA LYS A 111 6.39 3.52 -29.77
C LYS A 111 6.81 4.83 -29.13
N PHE A 112 7.62 5.64 -29.82
CA PHE A 112 8.14 6.91 -29.29
C PHE A 112 7.02 7.90 -28.94
N LYS A 113 6.06 8.11 -29.85
CA LYS A 113 4.92 9.01 -29.60
C LYS A 113 4.00 8.46 -28.52
N THR A 114 3.78 7.14 -28.49
CA THR A 114 2.98 6.49 -27.44
C THR A 114 3.58 6.72 -26.06
N ILE A 115 4.89 6.48 -25.90
CA ILE A 115 5.58 6.74 -24.63
C ILE A 115 5.38 8.19 -24.21
N PHE A 116 5.58 9.15 -25.11
CA PHE A 116 5.43 10.57 -24.79
C PHE A 116 4.01 10.97 -24.35
N PHE A 117 2.99 10.70 -25.17
CA PHE A 117 1.61 11.12 -24.87
C PHE A 117 1.04 10.40 -23.66
N VAL A 118 1.34 9.10 -23.51
CA VAL A 118 0.88 8.32 -22.35
C VAL A 118 1.63 8.74 -21.08
N SER A 119 2.89 9.16 -21.17
CA SER A 119 3.61 9.72 -20.01
C SER A 119 3.03 11.04 -19.51
N ILE A 120 2.58 11.91 -20.43
CA ILE A 120 1.85 13.13 -20.05
C ILE A 120 0.53 12.78 -19.36
N LEU A 121 -0.23 11.82 -19.92
CA LEU A 121 -1.46 11.34 -19.30
C LEU A 121 -1.20 10.77 -17.90
N TYR A 122 -0.11 10.02 -17.74
CA TYR A 122 0.30 9.48 -16.44
C TYR A 122 0.62 10.61 -15.44
N ALA A 123 1.45 11.58 -15.83
CA ALA A 123 1.77 12.74 -14.98
C ALA A 123 0.50 13.51 -14.58
N ALA A 124 -0.44 13.72 -15.52
CA ALA A 124 -1.72 14.36 -15.24
C ALA A 124 -2.55 13.59 -14.20
N GLY A 125 -2.63 12.26 -14.32
CA GLY A 125 -3.32 11.43 -13.34
C GLY A 125 -2.73 11.52 -11.93
N GLN A 126 -1.41 11.60 -11.82
CA GLN A 126 -0.75 11.79 -10.52
C GLN A 126 -0.94 13.19 -9.93
N ILE A 127 -0.96 14.23 -10.77
CA ILE A 127 -1.32 15.58 -10.33
C ILE A 127 -2.75 15.61 -9.83
N VAL A 128 -3.70 15.00 -10.55
CA VAL A 128 -5.10 14.91 -10.12
C VAL A 128 -5.21 14.20 -8.77
N LEU A 129 -4.49 13.08 -8.58
CA LEU A 129 -4.49 12.36 -7.30
C LEU A 129 -3.83 13.18 -6.17
N ALA A 130 -2.74 13.89 -6.45
CA ALA A 130 -2.08 14.74 -5.46
C ALA A 130 -2.98 15.92 -5.05
N VAL A 131 -3.67 16.56 -6.00
CA VAL A 131 -4.64 17.64 -5.72
C VAL A 131 -5.84 17.09 -4.97
N ALA A 132 -6.39 15.94 -5.38
CA ALA A 132 -7.51 15.31 -4.68
C ALA A 132 -7.17 15.09 -3.20
N SER A 133 -5.96 14.61 -2.90
CA SER A 133 -5.50 14.41 -1.52
C SER A 133 -5.30 15.69 -0.70
N THR A 134 -5.39 16.89 -1.29
CA THR A 134 -5.37 18.18 -0.56
C THR A 134 -6.76 18.66 -0.18
N GLU A 135 -7.80 18.18 -0.87
CA GLU A 135 -9.17 18.63 -0.61
C GLU A 135 -9.71 17.98 0.66
N ASN A 136 -10.64 18.68 1.32
CA ASN A 136 -11.14 18.25 2.62
C ASN A 136 -12.13 17.08 2.44
N SER A 137 -12.01 16.03 3.26
CA SER A 137 -12.64 14.72 3.03
C SER A 137 -14.18 14.72 3.05
N ALA A 138 -14.84 15.78 3.55
CA ALA A 138 -16.29 15.92 3.51
C ALA A 138 -16.89 16.28 2.13
N SER A 139 -16.07 16.63 1.13
CA SER A 139 -16.58 16.94 -0.21
C SER A 139 -16.98 15.65 -0.93
N LYS A 140 -18.22 15.59 -1.47
CA LYS A 140 -18.69 14.45 -2.29
C LYS A 140 -17.88 14.27 -3.58
N ILE A 141 -17.07 15.27 -3.95
CA ILE A 141 -16.28 15.32 -5.18
C ILE A 141 -14.91 14.62 -4.96
N HIS A 142 -14.39 14.63 -3.74
CA HIS A 142 -13.08 14.08 -3.40
C HIS A 142 -12.92 12.60 -3.81
N PRO A 143 -13.82 11.65 -3.45
CA PRO A 143 -13.68 10.25 -3.85
C PRO A 143 -13.74 10.03 -5.37
N LEU A 144 -14.48 10.89 -6.08
CA LEU A 144 -14.59 10.82 -7.53
C LEU A 144 -13.28 11.26 -8.21
N MET A 145 -12.66 12.33 -7.69
CA MET A 145 -11.37 12.81 -8.18
C MET A 145 -10.24 11.80 -7.92
N ASP A 146 -10.23 11.16 -6.75
CA ASP A 146 -9.28 10.08 -6.44
C ASP A 146 -9.42 8.91 -7.43
N LEU A 147 -10.66 8.46 -7.66
CA LEU A 147 -10.93 7.37 -8.58
C LEU A 147 -10.55 7.75 -10.02
N ALA A 148 -10.88 8.98 -10.45
CA ALA A 148 -10.48 9.50 -11.76
C ALA A 148 -8.95 9.53 -11.90
N GLY A 149 -8.23 10.01 -10.88
CA GLY A 149 -6.77 10.01 -10.82
C GLY A 149 -6.18 8.61 -10.97
N LEU A 150 -6.66 7.65 -10.17
CA LEU A 150 -6.23 6.24 -10.23
C LEU A 150 -6.53 5.59 -11.59
N LEU A 151 -7.69 5.88 -12.19
CA LEU A 151 -8.02 5.40 -13.54
C LEU A 151 -7.03 5.94 -14.57
N ILE A 152 -6.80 7.26 -14.59
CA ILE A 152 -5.87 7.92 -15.51
C ILE A 152 -4.45 7.35 -15.35
N ILE A 153 -4.00 7.18 -14.10
CA ILE A 153 -2.72 6.56 -13.78
C ILE A 153 -2.65 5.13 -14.33
N GLY A 154 -3.71 4.33 -14.16
CA GLY A 154 -3.77 2.95 -14.65
C GLY A 154 -3.63 2.83 -16.16
N PHE A 155 -4.23 3.75 -16.92
CA PHE A 155 -4.01 3.86 -18.37
C PHE A 155 -2.60 4.35 -18.71
N GLY A 156 -2.08 5.30 -17.94
CA GLY A 156 -0.72 5.86 -18.06
C GLY A 156 0.38 4.79 -17.92
N THR A 157 0.50 4.19 -16.74
CA THR A 157 1.56 3.19 -16.47
C THR A 157 1.44 1.99 -17.41
N GLY A 158 0.23 1.46 -17.62
CA GLY A 158 0.06 0.29 -18.47
C GLY A 158 0.38 0.57 -19.93
N GLY A 159 0.02 1.74 -20.46
CA GLY A 159 0.33 2.09 -21.85
C GLY A 159 1.83 2.23 -22.15
N ILE A 160 2.62 2.63 -21.15
CA ILE A 160 4.08 2.82 -21.26
C ILE A 160 4.84 1.48 -21.18
N LYS A 161 4.39 0.57 -20.29
CA LYS A 161 5.06 -0.71 -19.97
C LYS A 161 5.54 -1.54 -21.19
N PRO A 162 4.70 -1.86 -22.20
CA PRO A 162 5.13 -2.69 -23.33
C PRO A 162 6.04 -1.92 -24.31
N CYS A 163 6.02 -0.59 -24.26
CA CYS A 163 6.66 0.28 -25.24
C CYS A 163 8.11 0.61 -24.88
N VAL A 164 8.41 0.96 -23.63
CA VAL A 164 9.74 1.48 -23.22
C VAL A 164 10.83 0.43 -23.38
N VAL A 165 10.59 -0.78 -22.87
CA VAL A 165 11.57 -1.88 -22.94
C VAL A 165 11.87 -2.28 -24.39
N SER A 166 10.84 -2.33 -25.24
CA SER A 166 10.98 -2.69 -26.64
C SER A 166 11.62 -1.56 -27.46
N PHE A 167 11.32 -0.29 -27.14
CA PHE A 167 11.96 0.88 -27.74
C PHE A 167 13.44 0.99 -27.34
N GLY A 168 13.80 0.61 -26.12
CA GLY A 168 15.19 0.50 -25.67
C GLY A 168 15.97 -0.56 -26.44
N GLY A 169 15.37 -1.73 -26.67
CA GLY A 169 15.96 -2.78 -27.52
C GLY A 169 16.18 -2.33 -28.97
N ASP A 170 15.26 -1.52 -29.52
CA ASP A 170 15.34 -0.99 -30.89
C ASP A 170 16.53 -0.02 -31.10
N GLN A 171 17.20 0.45 -30.04
CA GLN A 171 18.37 1.33 -30.13
C GLN A 171 19.65 0.62 -30.57
N PHE A 172 19.68 -0.71 -30.47
CA PHE A 172 20.84 -1.52 -30.85
C PHE A 172 20.78 -1.96 -32.32
N LEU A 173 21.95 -2.25 -32.88
CA LEU A 173 22.06 -2.76 -34.24
C LEU A 173 21.84 -4.28 -34.27
N PRO A 174 21.26 -4.84 -35.36
CA PRO A 174 21.13 -6.28 -35.52
C PRO A 174 22.52 -6.94 -35.51
N GLY A 175 22.68 -8.03 -34.75
CA GLY A 175 23.96 -8.75 -34.55
C GLY A 175 24.64 -8.52 -33.18
N GLN A 176 24.17 -7.56 -32.38
CA GLN A 176 24.72 -7.23 -31.05
C GLN A 176 24.00 -7.90 -29.88
N GLU A 177 23.70 -9.20 -29.97
CA GLU A 177 22.87 -9.93 -29.00
C GLU A 177 23.41 -9.86 -27.55
N ARG A 178 24.73 -9.91 -27.38
CA ARG A 178 25.36 -9.89 -26.05
C ARG A 178 25.19 -8.53 -25.35
N ILE A 179 25.29 -7.43 -26.09
CA ILE A 179 25.12 -6.07 -25.55
C ILE A 179 23.65 -5.84 -25.19
N ILE A 180 22.73 -6.29 -26.06
CA ILE A 180 21.29 -6.22 -25.82
C ILE A 180 20.88 -7.00 -24.56
N SER A 181 21.45 -8.19 -24.33
CA SER A 181 21.19 -8.98 -23.12
C SER A 181 21.63 -8.26 -21.84
N LEU A 182 22.79 -7.58 -21.87
CA LEU A 182 23.23 -6.73 -20.76
C LEU A 182 22.34 -5.50 -20.56
N PHE A 183 21.83 -4.90 -21.64
CA PHE A 183 20.87 -3.82 -21.55
C PHE A 183 19.61 -4.26 -20.79
N PHE A 184 19.04 -5.42 -21.13
CA PHE A 184 17.90 -5.96 -20.40
C PHE A 184 18.23 -6.25 -18.93
N SER A 185 19.44 -6.71 -18.64
CA SER A 185 19.89 -6.93 -17.26
C SER A 185 19.98 -5.61 -16.46
N MET A 186 20.54 -4.56 -17.06
CA MET A 186 20.60 -3.22 -16.46
C MET A 186 19.20 -2.61 -16.30
N PHE A 187 18.30 -2.85 -17.25
CA PHE A 187 16.91 -2.42 -17.17
C PHE A 187 16.18 -3.08 -15.99
N CYS A 188 16.31 -4.40 -15.83
CA CYS A 188 15.76 -5.13 -14.68
C CYS A 188 16.35 -4.68 -13.34
N PHE A 189 17.65 -4.38 -13.31
CA PHE A 189 18.30 -3.82 -12.13
C PHE A 189 17.71 -2.45 -11.78
N SER A 190 17.54 -1.57 -12.77
CA SER A 190 16.94 -0.24 -12.60
C SER A 190 15.51 -0.29 -12.03
N ILE A 191 14.69 -1.26 -12.48
CA ILE A 191 13.35 -1.48 -11.94
C ILE A 191 13.39 -1.78 -10.44
N SER A 192 14.31 -2.65 -10.04
CA SER A 192 14.43 -3.11 -8.66
C SER A 192 14.96 -1.99 -7.75
N VAL A 193 15.94 -1.22 -8.22
CA VAL A 193 16.47 -0.06 -7.50
C VAL A 193 15.40 1.03 -7.36
N GLY A 194 14.70 1.38 -8.45
CA GLY A 194 13.64 2.39 -8.42
C GLY A 194 12.53 2.02 -7.43
N GLY A 195 12.06 0.77 -7.46
CA GLY A 195 11.05 0.28 -6.52
C GLY A 195 11.52 0.20 -5.07
N MET A 196 12.78 -0.18 -4.84
CA MET A 196 13.36 -0.23 -3.48
C MET A 196 13.42 1.17 -2.86
N ILE A 197 13.95 2.15 -3.60
CA ILE A 197 14.07 3.53 -3.10
C ILE A 197 12.68 4.11 -2.86
N SER A 198 11.72 3.90 -3.75
CA SER A 198 10.38 4.46 -3.60
C SER A 198 9.59 3.85 -2.44
N THR A 199 9.61 2.52 -2.30
CA THR A 199 8.90 1.83 -1.20
C THR A 199 9.46 2.23 0.17
N PHE A 200 10.73 2.64 0.23
CA PHE A 200 11.35 3.10 1.47
C PHE A 200 11.05 4.58 1.76
N ILE A 201 11.20 5.44 0.75
CA ILE A 201 11.12 6.90 0.90
C ILE A 201 9.67 7.41 0.90
N SER A 202 8.77 6.87 0.08
CA SER A 202 7.39 7.37 -0.02
C SER A 202 6.61 7.30 1.31
N PRO A 203 6.72 6.24 2.12
CA PRO A 203 6.16 6.21 3.47
C PRO A 203 6.71 7.31 4.39
N ILE A 204 7.99 7.68 4.25
CA ILE A 204 8.59 8.76 5.05
C ILE A 204 7.92 10.08 4.69
N PHE A 205 7.71 10.38 3.41
CA PHE A 205 6.98 11.57 2.99
C PHE A 205 5.53 11.60 3.49
N ARG A 206 4.85 10.45 3.48
CA ARG A 206 3.50 10.31 4.05
C ARG A 206 3.47 10.60 5.55
N SER A 207 4.49 10.20 6.29
CA SER A 207 4.54 10.35 7.76
C SER A 207 4.82 11.77 8.25
N GLN A 208 5.21 12.68 7.36
CA GLN A 208 5.44 14.08 7.74
C GLN A 208 4.10 14.80 7.92
N PRO A 209 3.99 15.74 8.89
CA PRO A 209 2.83 16.61 9.00
C PRO A 209 2.82 17.63 7.85
N CYS A 210 1.67 17.84 7.22
CA CYS A 210 1.50 18.90 6.21
C CYS A 210 0.04 19.36 6.10
N LEU A 211 -0.16 20.61 5.66
CA LEU A 211 -1.50 21.19 5.43
C LEU A 211 -2.44 21.08 6.64
N GLY A 212 -1.89 21.03 7.86
CA GLY A 212 -2.69 20.81 9.06
C GLY A 212 -3.28 19.40 9.14
N GLN A 213 -2.62 18.39 8.58
CA GLN A 213 -2.93 16.96 8.77
C GLN A 213 -1.67 16.18 9.21
N ASP A 214 -1.85 15.18 10.08
CA ASP A 214 -0.76 14.33 10.62
C ASP A 214 -0.07 13.44 9.57
N SER A 215 -0.63 13.30 8.36
CA SER A 215 -0.06 12.48 7.30
C SER A 215 -0.17 13.16 5.95
N CYS A 216 0.97 13.44 5.33
CA CYS A 216 1.05 14.15 4.08
C CYS A 216 0.93 13.26 2.84
N TYR A 217 -0.30 12.87 2.50
CA TYR A 217 -0.58 12.21 1.22
C TYR A 217 -0.29 13.08 -0.01
N PRO A 218 -0.57 14.40 -0.01
CA PRO A 218 -0.23 15.28 -1.14
C PRO A 218 1.26 15.27 -1.50
N LEU A 219 2.14 15.23 -0.50
CA LEU A 219 3.59 15.14 -0.74
C LEU A 219 3.96 13.74 -1.25
N ALA A 220 3.39 12.69 -0.66
CA ALA A 220 3.64 11.31 -1.05
C ALA A 220 3.19 11.00 -2.49
N PHE A 221 2.13 11.65 -3.00
CA PHE A 221 1.68 11.53 -4.39
C PHE A 221 2.28 12.59 -5.33
N GLY A 222 2.55 13.80 -4.82
CA GLY A 222 3.09 14.91 -5.60
C GLY A 222 4.56 14.74 -6.02
N ILE A 223 5.41 14.17 -5.15
CA ILE A 223 6.81 13.88 -5.52
C ILE A 223 6.90 12.88 -6.68
N PRO A 224 6.19 11.73 -6.64
CA PRO A 224 6.04 10.87 -7.81
C PRO A 224 5.60 11.60 -9.09
N ALA A 225 4.69 12.58 -8.98
CA ALA A 225 4.20 13.34 -10.13
C ALA A 225 5.30 14.21 -10.76
N ILE A 226 6.06 14.92 -9.91
CA ILE A 226 7.22 15.71 -10.34
C ILE A 226 8.27 14.81 -10.99
N LEU A 227 8.58 13.66 -10.38
CA LEU A 227 9.53 12.70 -10.94
C LEU A 227 9.06 12.13 -12.29
N MET A 228 7.75 11.93 -12.47
CA MET A 228 7.20 11.48 -13.76
C MET A 228 7.33 12.57 -14.85
N ILE A 229 7.14 13.84 -14.50
CA ILE A 229 7.39 14.97 -15.40
C ILE A 229 8.87 15.02 -15.78
N VAL A 230 9.77 14.93 -14.80
CA VAL A 230 11.22 14.90 -15.03
C VAL A 230 11.61 13.71 -15.92
N ALA A 231 11.07 12.51 -15.67
CA ALA A 231 11.30 11.33 -16.49
C ALA A 231 10.90 11.57 -17.96
N THR A 232 9.75 12.20 -18.17
CA THR A 232 9.25 12.56 -19.50
C THR A 232 10.16 13.58 -20.18
N LEU A 233 10.64 14.60 -19.46
CA LEU A 233 11.58 15.60 -19.97
C LEU A 233 12.93 14.98 -20.34
N VAL A 234 13.48 14.10 -19.49
CA VAL A 234 14.73 13.36 -19.75
C VAL A 234 14.57 12.46 -20.98
N PHE A 235 13.44 11.77 -21.10
CA PHE A 235 13.14 10.96 -22.28
C PHE A 235 13.12 11.83 -23.54
N MET A 236 12.46 13.00 -23.49
CA MET A 236 12.37 13.92 -24.62
C MET A 236 13.70 14.59 -24.98
N ALA A 237 14.56 14.88 -24.01
CA ALA A 237 15.90 15.39 -24.26
C ALA A 237 16.74 14.41 -25.12
N GLY A 238 16.51 13.10 -25.00
CA GLY A 238 17.13 12.07 -25.84
C GLY A 238 16.54 11.93 -27.26
N SER A 239 15.43 12.63 -27.56
CA SER A 239 14.71 12.54 -28.84
C SER A 239 15.56 12.69 -30.11
N PRO A 240 16.55 13.60 -30.18
CA PRO A 240 17.41 13.75 -31.37
C PRO A 240 18.31 12.55 -31.63
N TRP A 241 18.64 11.77 -30.60
CA TRP A 241 19.57 10.66 -30.69
C TRP A 241 18.88 9.31 -30.89
N TYR A 242 17.57 9.21 -30.62
CA TYR A 242 16.86 7.95 -30.74
C TYR A 242 16.65 7.48 -32.17
N LYS A 243 16.84 6.17 -32.37
CA LYS A 243 16.35 5.47 -33.55
C LYS A 243 14.84 5.23 -33.38
N LYS A 244 14.04 5.78 -34.30
CA LYS A 244 12.57 5.73 -34.28
C LYS A 244 12.08 4.85 -35.43
N PRO A 245 11.94 3.53 -35.24
CA PRO A 245 11.41 2.64 -36.27
C PRO A 245 9.95 3.00 -36.60
N PRO A 246 9.51 2.79 -37.86
CA PRO A 246 8.11 3.01 -38.23
C PRO A 246 7.19 2.00 -37.51
N PRO A 247 5.90 2.35 -37.33
CA PRO A 247 4.90 1.44 -36.76
C PRO A 247 4.81 0.13 -37.56
N LYS A 248 4.56 -0.97 -36.85
CA LYS A 248 4.42 -2.32 -37.43
C LYS A 248 2.94 -2.66 -37.58
N GLU A 249 2.60 -3.76 -38.26
CA GLU A 249 1.21 -4.20 -38.32
C GLU A 249 0.70 -4.66 -36.94
N ASN A 250 -0.61 -4.49 -36.71
CA ASN A 250 -1.27 -4.89 -35.46
C ASN A 250 -1.28 -6.41 -35.28
N ILE A 251 -0.26 -6.94 -34.60
CA ILE A 251 -0.12 -8.39 -34.32
C ILE A 251 -1.33 -8.93 -33.57
N PHE A 252 -1.88 -8.16 -32.60
CA PHE A 252 -3.09 -8.56 -31.86
C PHE A 252 -4.31 -8.79 -32.76
N ALA A 253 -4.51 -7.92 -33.75
CA ALA A 253 -5.61 -8.07 -34.71
C ALA A 253 -5.42 -9.30 -35.60
N GLU A 254 -4.18 -9.59 -36.01
CA GLU A 254 -3.85 -10.79 -36.79
C GLU A 254 -4.07 -12.08 -35.99
N VAL A 255 -3.63 -12.13 -34.72
CA VAL A 255 -3.89 -13.28 -33.82
C VAL A 255 -5.39 -13.50 -33.64
N PHE A 256 -6.17 -12.45 -33.42
CA PHE A 256 -7.64 -12.55 -33.29
C PHE A 256 -8.31 -13.07 -34.58
N LYS A 257 -7.82 -12.66 -35.76
CA LYS A 257 -8.30 -13.20 -37.05
C LYS A 257 -8.03 -14.70 -37.21
N VAL A 258 -6.87 -15.18 -36.73
CA VAL A 258 -6.52 -16.60 -36.74
C VAL A 258 -7.42 -17.40 -35.79
N ILE A 259 -7.64 -16.90 -34.56
CA ILE A 259 -8.46 -17.57 -33.54
C ILE A 259 -9.94 -17.59 -33.91
N SER A 260 -10.49 -16.50 -34.47
CA SER A 260 -11.91 -16.38 -34.83
C SER A 260 -12.34 -17.23 -36.04
N GLY A 261 -11.44 -18.05 -36.60
CA GLY A 261 -11.74 -18.91 -37.74
C GLY A 261 -11.96 -18.16 -39.07
N ARG A 262 -11.95 -16.82 -39.06
CA ARG A 262 -12.05 -15.99 -40.29
C ARG A 262 -10.86 -16.20 -41.24
N TYR A 263 -9.77 -16.80 -40.77
CA TYR A 263 -8.62 -17.18 -41.59
C TYR A 263 -8.80 -18.54 -42.31
N LEU A 264 -9.73 -19.39 -41.87
CA LEU A 264 -9.87 -20.77 -42.37
C LEU A 264 -10.75 -20.90 -43.62
N ASN A 265 -11.51 -19.87 -44.00
CA ASN A 265 -12.44 -19.93 -45.14
C ASN A 265 -11.89 -19.36 -46.46
N GLY A 266 -10.63 -18.93 -46.51
CA GLY A 266 -10.08 -18.18 -47.66
C GLY A 266 -9.07 -18.90 -48.56
N HIS A 267 -8.34 -19.91 -48.08
CA HIS A 267 -7.23 -20.48 -48.87
C HIS A 267 -7.11 -21.99 -48.73
N SER A 268 -7.86 -22.71 -49.56
CA SER A 268 -7.34 -23.98 -50.08
C SER A 268 -6.20 -23.65 -51.05
N CYS A 269 -4.96 -23.78 -50.59
CA CYS A 269 -3.75 -23.61 -51.41
C CYS A 269 -3.67 -24.59 -52.60
N GLN A 270 -4.65 -25.47 -52.78
CA GLN A 270 -4.70 -26.39 -53.93
C GLN A 270 -5.25 -25.75 -55.21
N ASN A 271 -6.13 -24.73 -55.12
CA ASN A 271 -6.93 -24.30 -56.30
C ASN A 271 -6.76 -22.82 -56.71
N GLU A 272 -5.95 -22.04 -55.99
CA GLU A 272 -5.82 -20.62 -56.28
C GLU A 272 -4.58 -20.33 -57.14
N LYS A 273 -4.80 -19.76 -58.34
CA LYS A 273 -3.77 -19.51 -59.36
C LYS A 273 -2.55 -18.73 -58.81
N LYS A 274 -2.78 -17.81 -57.87
CA LYS A 274 -1.74 -16.97 -57.26
C LYS A 274 -0.79 -17.76 -56.34
N CYS A 275 -1.27 -18.80 -55.67
CA CYS A 275 -0.45 -19.70 -54.83
C CYS A 275 0.36 -20.70 -55.68
N LEU A 276 -0.25 -21.23 -56.75
CA LEU A 276 0.38 -22.15 -57.69
C LEU A 276 1.49 -21.48 -58.52
N GLU A 277 1.31 -20.21 -58.91
CA GLU A 277 2.34 -19.42 -59.60
C GLU A 277 3.56 -19.13 -58.71
N LEU A 278 3.36 -18.93 -57.40
CA LEU A 278 4.43 -18.75 -56.43
C LEU A 278 5.19 -20.06 -56.13
N GLN A 279 4.50 -21.20 -56.13
CA GLN A 279 5.15 -22.53 -56.02
C GLN A 279 6.06 -22.86 -57.22
N LYS A 280 5.63 -22.51 -58.43
CA LYS A 280 6.37 -22.82 -59.67
C LYS A 280 7.65 -21.99 -59.87
N LYS A 281 7.82 -20.87 -59.16
CA LYS A 281 8.96 -19.93 -59.32
C LYS A 281 10.28 -20.32 -58.64
N LYS A 282 10.44 -21.57 -58.18
CA LYS A 282 11.66 -22.16 -57.54
C LYS A 282 12.05 -21.56 -56.17
N ARG A 283 12.08 -22.45 -55.16
CA ARG A 283 13.01 -22.48 -54.01
C ARG A 283 13.22 -21.18 -53.21
N ASP A 284 12.16 -20.40 -53.00
CA ASP A 284 12.23 -19.18 -52.20
C ASP A 284 11.96 -19.46 -50.71
N LYS A 285 12.77 -18.85 -49.82
CA LYS A 285 12.73 -19.03 -48.35
C LYS A 285 11.47 -18.45 -47.68
N SER A 286 10.49 -18.03 -48.48
CA SER A 286 9.24 -17.41 -48.07
C SER A 286 8.03 -18.31 -48.36
N LEU A 287 8.20 -19.63 -48.25
CA LEU A 287 7.09 -20.55 -48.06
C LEU A 287 6.31 -20.11 -46.80
N CYS A 288 5.28 -19.31 -47.05
CA CYS A 288 4.20 -18.91 -46.17
C CYS A 288 4.62 -18.49 -44.76
N GLN A 289 5.19 -17.28 -44.62
CA GLN A 289 5.31 -16.58 -43.32
C GLN A 289 3.99 -16.63 -42.52
N LYS A 290 2.85 -16.66 -43.22
CA LYS A 290 1.50 -16.83 -42.66
C LYS A 290 1.24 -18.24 -42.08
N ARG A 291 1.79 -19.32 -42.65
CA ARG A 291 1.66 -20.67 -42.08
C ARG A 291 2.46 -20.79 -40.79
N VAL A 292 3.69 -20.27 -40.79
CA VAL A 292 4.52 -20.19 -39.58
C VAL A 292 3.79 -19.39 -38.50
N PHE A 293 3.18 -18.26 -38.85
CA PHE A 293 2.38 -17.45 -37.91
C PHE A 293 1.16 -18.19 -37.33
N ILE A 294 0.45 -19.01 -38.14
CA ILE A 294 -0.66 -19.85 -37.65
C ILE A 294 -0.15 -20.94 -36.69
N GLU A 295 0.96 -21.58 -37.03
CA GLU A 295 1.61 -22.58 -36.17
C GLU A 295 2.09 -21.95 -34.85
N ASP A 296 2.71 -20.76 -34.90
CA ASP A 296 3.12 -19.97 -33.74
C ASP A 296 1.92 -19.57 -32.88
N THR A 297 0.81 -19.17 -33.50
CA THR A 297 -0.45 -18.84 -32.78
C THR A 297 -1.03 -20.07 -32.09
N LYS A 298 -0.96 -21.26 -32.72
CA LYS A 298 -1.39 -22.51 -32.09
C LYS A 298 -0.47 -22.92 -30.93
N ALA A 299 0.83 -22.74 -31.10
CA ALA A 299 1.81 -22.98 -30.04
C ALA A 299 1.60 -22.03 -28.85
N MET A 300 1.27 -20.76 -29.10
CA MET A 300 0.89 -19.79 -28.06
C MET A 300 -0.28 -20.28 -27.21
N GLY A 301 -1.30 -20.90 -27.83
CA GLY A 301 -2.42 -21.52 -27.10
C GLY A 301 -1.97 -22.62 -26.13
N CYS A 302 -0.99 -23.44 -26.51
CA CYS A 302 -0.42 -24.46 -25.63
C CYS A 302 0.38 -23.83 -24.47
N VAL A 303 1.11 -22.75 -24.73
CA VAL A 303 1.85 -21.99 -23.71
C VAL A 303 0.89 -21.33 -22.70
N LEU A 304 -0.24 -20.79 -23.16
CA LEU A 304 -1.27 -20.22 -22.30
C LEU A 304 -1.82 -21.25 -21.29
N ILE A 305 -2.04 -22.50 -21.73
CA ILE A 305 -2.46 -23.59 -20.84
C ILE A 305 -1.39 -23.85 -19.76
N MET A 306 -0.11 -23.86 -20.13
CA MET A 306 0.99 -24.03 -19.18
C MET A 306 1.08 -22.86 -18.17
N PHE A 307 0.58 -21.69 -18.52
CA PHE A 307 0.55 -20.50 -17.65
C PHE A 307 -0.68 -20.40 -16.75
N LEU A 308 -1.66 -21.31 -16.83
CA LEU A 308 -2.83 -21.31 -15.94
C LEU A 308 -2.53 -21.27 -14.43
N PRO A 309 -1.43 -21.83 -13.91
CA PRO A 309 -1.07 -21.69 -12.50
C PRO A 309 -0.45 -20.32 -12.13
N VAL A 310 0.03 -19.54 -13.11
CA VAL A 310 0.72 -18.25 -12.87
C VAL A 310 -0.18 -17.21 -12.20
N PRO A 311 -1.46 -17.03 -12.58
CA PRO A 311 -2.38 -16.15 -11.87
C PRO A 311 -2.52 -16.43 -10.37
N ILE A 312 -2.47 -17.71 -9.97
CA ILE A 312 -2.54 -18.09 -8.54
C ILE A 312 -1.33 -17.51 -7.79
N PHE A 313 -0.14 -17.62 -8.36
CA PHE A 313 1.06 -17.02 -7.77
C PHE A 313 0.93 -15.50 -7.62
N TRP A 314 0.47 -14.79 -8.66
CA TRP A 314 0.30 -13.34 -8.59
C TRP A 314 -0.80 -12.92 -7.61
N SER A 315 -1.87 -13.70 -7.50
CA SER A 315 -2.94 -13.45 -6.51
C SER A 315 -2.45 -13.53 -5.06
N LEU A 316 -1.40 -14.31 -4.81
CA LEU A 316 -0.73 -14.39 -3.50
C LEU A 316 0.31 -13.28 -3.35
N TYR A 317 1.12 -13.04 -4.39
CA TYR A 317 2.20 -12.05 -4.36
C TYR A 317 1.70 -10.61 -4.18
N ASP A 318 0.62 -10.21 -4.86
CA ASP A 318 0.12 -8.83 -4.78
C ASP A 318 -0.56 -8.51 -3.42
N GLN A 319 -0.85 -9.51 -2.59
CA GLN A 319 -1.40 -9.29 -1.24
C GLN A 319 -0.42 -8.60 -0.29
N GLN A 320 0.88 -8.60 -0.60
CA GLN A 320 1.89 -7.93 0.21
C GLN A 320 1.63 -6.41 0.35
N GLY A 321 1.03 -5.79 -0.66
CA GLY A 321 0.72 -4.35 -0.67
C GLY A 321 -0.62 -3.97 -0.04
N SER A 322 -1.44 -4.96 0.31
CA SER A 322 -2.76 -4.76 0.92
C SER A 322 -2.88 -5.51 2.25
N ILE A 323 -3.20 -6.80 2.22
CA ILE A 323 -3.49 -7.61 3.42
C ILE A 323 -2.30 -7.68 4.37
N TRP A 324 -1.08 -7.87 3.86
CA TRP A 324 0.11 -7.93 4.75
C TRP A 324 0.44 -6.58 5.35
N LEU A 325 0.15 -5.49 4.64
CA LEU A 325 0.26 -4.13 5.19
C LEU A 325 -0.75 -3.94 6.32
N ILE A 326 -2.00 -4.39 6.15
CA ILE A 326 -3.04 -4.32 7.20
C ILE A 326 -2.65 -5.17 8.43
N GLN A 327 -2.10 -6.37 8.20
CA GLN A 327 -1.51 -7.19 9.27
C GLN A 327 -0.34 -6.45 9.95
N GLY A 328 0.54 -5.81 9.18
CA GLY A 328 1.69 -5.06 9.70
C GLY A 328 1.27 -3.86 10.56
N VAL A 329 0.19 -3.17 10.19
CA VAL A 329 -0.41 -2.09 11.00
C VAL A 329 -0.79 -2.59 12.39
N GLN A 330 -1.24 -3.84 12.54
CA GLN A 330 -1.62 -4.42 13.83
C GLN A 330 -0.42 -4.80 14.71
N MET A 331 0.79 -4.88 14.16
CA MET A 331 2.00 -5.33 14.85
C MET A 331 2.79 -4.16 15.51
N ASP A 332 3.74 -4.49 16.39
CA ASP A 332 4.76 -3.53 16.83
C ASP A 332 5.77 -3.32 15.69
N CYS A 333 6.04 -2.05 15.40
CA CYS A 333 6.88 -1.59 14.29
C CYS A 333 8.34 -1.34 14.69
N LYS A 334 8.72 -1.71 15.93
CA LYS A 334 10.08 -1.59 16.46
C LYS A 334 10.93 -2.79 16.03
N LEU A 335 12.03 -2.54 15.32
CA LEU A 335 12.97 -3.56 14.88
C LEU A 335 14.00 -3.92 15.97
N TRP A 336 14.90 -2.98 16.28
CA TRP A 336 15.92 -3.12 17.32
C TRP A 336 16.10 -1.80 18.07
N GLY A 337 15.84 -1.81 19.38
CA GLY A 337 15.91 -0.60 20.21
C GLY A 337 14.86 0.44 19.78
N ASN A 338 15.30 1.67 19.51
CA ASN A 338 14.42 2.81 19.17
C ASN A 338 14.19 2.99 17.65
N THR A 339 14.62 2.07 16.78
CA THR A 339 14.38 2.19 15.33
C THR A 339 12.99 1.69 14.96
N LEU A 340 12.11 2.62 14.59
CA LEU A 340 10.76 2.35 14.12
C LEU A 340 10.73 2.23 12.58
N LEU A 341 10.19 1.14 12.06
CA LEU A 341 9.97 0.92 10.64
C LEU A 341 8.46 1.05 10.37
N LEU A 342 8.08 1.93 9.45
CA LEU A 342 6.65 2.15 9.18
C LEU A 342 6.02 0.88 8.56
N PRO A 343 4.75 0.56 8.84
CA PRO A 343 4.11 -0.65 8.34
C PRO A 343 4.17 -0.80 6.80
N ASP A 344 4.05 0.30 6.08
CA ASP A 344 4.11 0.36 4.62
C ASP A 344 5.53 0.19 4.04
N GLN A 345 6.58 0.40 4.85
CA GLN A 345 7.98 0.15 4.45
C GLN A 345 8.35 -1.34 4.41
N ILE A 346 7.49 -2.25 4.90
CA ILE A 346 7.75 -3.70 4.81
C ILE A 346 7.91 -4.17 3.35
N GLN A 347 7.29 -3.46 2.40
CA GLN A 347 7.41 -3.73 0.97
C GLN A 347 8.84 -3.53 0.45
N THR A 348 9.66 -2.70 1.10
CA THR A 348 11.07 -2.52 0.75
C THR A 348 11.87 -3.82 0.87
N LEU A 349 11.52 -4.67 1.85
CA LEU A 349 12.21 -5.94 2.06
C LEU A 349 12.14 -6.84 0.83
N ASN A 350 11.01 -6.84 0.11
CA ASN A 350 10.87 -7.62 -1.12
C ASN A 350 11.88 -7.18 -2.19
N ALA A 351 12.05 -5.88 -2.42
CA ALA A 351 13.00 -5.37 -3.41
C ALA A 351 14.46 -5.67 -3.01
N VAL A 352 14.79 -5.53 -1.72
CA VAL A 352 16.11 -5.89 -1.17
C VAL A 352 16.41 -7.38 -1.36
N LEU A 353 15.43 -8.24 -1.04
CA LEU A 353 15.56 -9.69 -1.19
C LEU A 353 15.71 -10.09 -2.66
N ILE A 354 14.99 -9.46 -3.59
CA ILE A 354 15.17 -9.72 -5.03
C ILE A 354 16.59 -9.37 -5.48
N LEU A 355 17.09 -8.19 -5.11
CA LEU A 355 18.44 -7.74 -5.46
C LEU A 355 19.53 -8.65 -4.87
N ALA A 356 19.32 -9.17 -3.66
CA ALA A 356 20.24 -10.11 -3.02
C ALA A 356 20.12 -11.53 -3.59
N PHE A 357 18.90 -12.03 -3.80
CA PHE A 357 18.65 -13.42 -4.18
C PHE A 357 18.93 -13.71 -5.64
N ILE A 358 18.74 -12.77 -6.58
CA ILE A 358 19.08 -13.01 -7.99
C ILE A 358 20.54 -13.51 -8.16
N PRO A 359 21.58 -12.80 -7.68
CA PRO A 359 22.96 -13.26 -7.83
C PRO A 359 23.23 -14.52 -7.01
N ILE A 360 22.71 -14.64 -5.78
CA ILE A 360 22.88 -15.84 -4.94
C ILE A 360 22.31 -17.08 -5.64
N PHE A 361 21.11 -16.99 -6.20
CA PHE A 361 20.48 -18.11 -6.88
C PHE A 361 21.21 -18.47 -8.17
N GLN A 362 21.68 -17.48 -8.94
CA GLN A 362 22.38 -17.73 -10.20
C GLN A 362 23.80 -18.29 -10.01
N VAL A 363 24.57 -17.76 -9.07
CA VAL A 363 26.00 -18.10 -8.88
C VAL A 363 26.18 -19.30 -7.95
N ILE A 364 25.34 -19.42 -6.92
CA ILE A 364 25.54 -20.40 -5.84
C ILE A 364 24.47 -21.50 -5.92
N ILE A 365 23.19 -21.17 -5.79
CA ILE A 365 22.13 -22.18 -5.58
C ILE A 365 21.88 -23.02 -6.84
N TYR A 366 21.65 -22.40 -8.01
CA TYR A 366 21.35 -23.16 -9.23
C TYR A 366 22.50 -24.06 -9.68
N PRO A 367 23.78 -23.64 -9.63
CA PRO A 367 24.89 -24.55 -9.92
C PRO A 367 25.01 -25.70 -8.92
N MET A 368 24.78 -25.47 -7.62
CA MET A 368 24.81 -26.54 -6.61
C MET A 368 23.66 -27.54 -6.78
N VAL A 369 22.43 -27.05 -6.88
CA VAL A 369 21.25 -27.92 -7.08
C VAL A 369 21.32 -28.62 -8.43
N GLY A 370 21.88 -27.95 -9.45
CA GLY A 370 22.12 -28.51 -10.78
C GLY A 370 23.05 -29.72 -10.79
N LYS A 371 23.90 -29.91 -9.76
CA LYS A 371 24.71 -31.13 -9.59
C LYS A 371 23.87 -32.34 -9.16
N VAL A 372 22.74 -32.12 -8.50
CA VAL A 372 21.88 -33.19 -7.95
C VAL A 372 20.64 -33.40 -8.81
N ILE A 373 20.00 -32.32 -9.26
CA ILE A 373 18.73 -32.34 -9.99
C ILE A 373 18.83 -31.43 -11.21
N LYS A 374 18.43 -31.94 -12.37
CA LYS A 374 18.27 -31.12 -13.57
C LYS A 374 17.19 -30.05 -13.35
N LEU A 375 17.61 -28.79 -13.26
CA LEU A 375 16.76 -27.62 -13.05
C LEU A 375 16.13 -27.17 -14.37
N THR A 376 14.90 -27.60 -14.65
CA THR A 376 14.12 -27.07 -15.77
C THR A 376 13.37 -25.80 -15.35
N PRO A 377 13.04 -24.87 -16.28
CA PRO A 377 12.24 -23.69 -15.98
C PRO A 377 10.90 -24.04 -15.30
N LEU A 378 10.24 -25.11 -15.76
CA LEU A 378 8.99 -25.59 -15.17
C LEU A 378 9.16 -26.04 -13.72
N ARG A 379 10.24 -26.77 -13.39
CA ARG A 379 10.53 -27.18 -12.00
C ARG A 379 10.77 -25.98 -11.09
N LYS A 380 11.45 -24.93 -11.58
CA LYS A 380 11.65 -23.68 -10.83
C LYS A 380 10.33 -22.98 -10.55
N MET A 381 9.45 -22.92 -11.54
CA MET A 381 8.11 -22.34 -11.40
C MET A 381 7.25 -23.10 -10.39
N VAL A 382 7.23 -24.44 -10.44
CA VAL A 382 6.50 -25.28 -9.47
C VAL A 382 7.06 -25.10 -8.05
N ALA A 383 8.40 -25.14 -7.90
CA ALA A 383 9.03 -24.93 -6.59
C ALA A 383 8.70 -23.54 -6.01
N GLY A 384 8.72 -22.49 -6.84
CA GLY A 384 8.31 -21.15 -6.44
C GLY A 384 6.86 -21.08 -5.97
N GLY A 385 5.95 -21.78 -6.67
CA GLY A 385 4.54 -21.89 -6.26
C GLY A 385 4.36 -22.59 -4.91
N VAL A 386 5.09 -23.68 -4.66
CA VAL A 386 5.05 -24.39 -3.36
C VAL A 386 5.59 -23.51 -2.23
N LEU A 387 6.68 -22.78 -2.47
CA LEU A 387 7.22 -21.83 -1.50
C LEU A 387 6.24 -20.68 -1.21
N ALA A 388 5.58 -20.14 -2.24
CA ALA A 388 4.55 -19.12 -2.09
C ALA A 388 3.33 -19.62 -1.30
N ALA A 389 2.95 -20.89 -1.43
CA ALA A 389 1.92 -21.47 -0.57
C ALA A 389 2.41 -21.57 0.90
N GLY A 390 3.67 -21.95 1.11
CA GLY A 390 4.29 -22.02 2.44
C GLY A 390 4.36 -20.66 3.15
N THR A 391 4.59 -19.55 2.44
CA THR A 391 4.61 -18.21 3.07
C THR A 391 3.25 -17.80 3.63
N PHE A 392 2.15 -18.25 3.02
CA PHE A 392 0.80 -17.98 3.55
C PHE A 392 0.48 -18.77 4.82
N VAL A 393 1.02 -19.99 4.94
CA VAL A 393 0.95 -20.76 6.19
C VAL A 393 1.69 -20.01 7.31
N ILE A 394 2.87 -19.44 7.01
CA ILE A 394 3.63 -18.61 7.96
C ILE A 394 2.84 -17.35 8.33
N SER A 395 2.26 -16.64 7.35
CA SER A 395 1.43 -15.45 7.61
C SER A 395 0.22 -15.76 8.49
N ALA A 396 -0.41 -16.94 8.34
CA ALA A 396 -1.48 -17.39 9.23
C ALA A 396 -1.00 -17.61 10.68
N PHE A 397 0.17 -18.24 10.88
CA PHE A 397 0.77 -18.38 12.21
C PHE A 397 1.12 -17.03 12.85
N VAL A 398 1.60 -16.08 12.06
CA VAL A 398 1.83 -14.70 12.52
C VAL A 398 0.50 -14.07 12.96
N GLN A 399 -0.57 -14.19 12.16
CA GLN A 399 -1.88 -13.65 12.54
C GLN A 399 -2.42 -14.28 13.83
N PHE A 400 -2.25 -15.59 14.03
CA PHE A 400 -2.65 -16.23 15.29
C PHE A 400 -1.89 -15.68 16.50
N SER A 401 -0.63 -15.29 16.32
CA SER A 401 0.18 -14.69 17.37
C SER A 401 -0.26 -13.26 17.66
N VAL A 402 -0.51 -12.46 16.62
CA VAL A 402 -1.05 -11.09 16.75
C VAL A 402 -2.45 -11.11 17.39
N ASN A 403 -3.29 -12.07 17.03
CA ASN A 403 -4.62 -12.22 17.62
C ASN A 403 -4.57 -12.58 19.12
N LYS A 404 -3.44 -13.03 19.68
CA LYS A 404 -3.31 -13.22 21.14
C LYS A 404 -3.18 -11.88 21.86
N THR A 405 -2.49 -10.91 21.25
CA THR A 405 -2.23 -9.60 21.85
C THR A 405 -3.32 -8.58 21.55
N LEU A 406 -4.03 -8.70 20.42
CA LEU A 406 -5.13 -7.80 20.09
C LEU A 406 -6.33 -7.99 21.04
N PRO A 407 -7.00 -6.88 21.43
CA PRO A 407 -8.22 -6.94 22.22
C PRO A 407 -9.32 -7.70 21.46
N GLN A 408 -10.17 -8.40 22.19
CA GLN A 408 -11.38 -8.99 21.61
C GLN A 408 -12.44 -7.89 21.51
N LEU A 409 -12.90 -7.63 20.29
CA LEU A 409 -14.03 -6.73 20.04
C LEU A 409 -15.33 -7.53 20.11
N PRO A 410 -16.44 -6.92 20.57
CA PRO A 410 -17.73 -7.58 20.59
C PRO A 410 -18.25 -7.79 19.16
N SER A 411 -19.08 -8.83 18.96
CA SER A 411 -19.75 -9.07 17.68
C SER A 411 -20.83 -8.02 17.38
N ASP A 412 -21.28 -7.86 16.14
CA ASP A 412 -22.31 -6.89 15.72
C ASP A 412 -23.65 -6.96 16.50
N SER A 413 -23.93 -8.06 17.20
CA SER A 413 -25.11 -8.25 18.05
C SER A 413 -24.89 -7.93 19.54
N HIS A 414 -23.64 -7.73 19.97
CA HIS A 414 -23.23 -7.51 21.35
C HIS A 414 -22.41 -6.22 21.49
N ALA A 415 -22.35 -5.67 22.69
CA ALA A 415 -21.50 -4.52 23.04
C ALA A 415 -20.80 -4.79 24.37
N TYR A 416 -19.56 -4.29 24.51
CA TYR A 416 -18.83 -4.36 25.77
C TYR A 416 -18.93 -3.04 26.51
N VAL A 417 -19.26 -3.10 27.79
CA VAL A 417 -19.40 -1.92 28.66
C VAL A 417 -18.41 -1.99 29.82
N SER A 418 -17.49 -1.03 29.85
CA SER A 418 -16.59 -0.78 30.97
C SER A 418 -17.18 0.30 31.90
N VAL A 419 -17.03 0.16 33.21
CA VAL A 419 -17.43 1.19 34.17
C VAL A 419 -16.18 1.76 34.83
N MET A 420 -16.09 3.08 34.88
CA MET A 420 -15.00 3.83 35.47
C MET A 420 -15.48 4.55 36.73
N ASN A 421 -14.79 4.30 37.85
CA ASN A 421 -15.06 4.91 39.13
C ASN A 421 -14.11 6.10 39.37
N GLY A 422 -14.65 7.31 39.32
CA GLY A 422 -13.91 8.55 39.57
C GLY A 422 -13.86 8.97 41.05
N PHE A 423 -14.37 8.18 42.00
CA PHE A 423 -14.29 8.51 43.44
C PHE A 423 -12.95 8.10 44.04
N ASN A 424 -12.43 8.89 44.99
CA ASN A 424 -11.13 8.63 45.64
C ASN A 424 -11.18 7.53 46.69
N ASP A 425 -12.28 7.41 47.45
CA ASP A 425 -12.41 6.48 48.59
C ASP A 425 -13.80 5.80 48.65
N CYS A 426 -14.55 5.74 47.54
CA CYS A 426 -15.90 5.15 47.46
C CYS A 426 -15.92 4.02 46.43
N ASP A 427 -16.36 2.82 46.81
CA ASP A 427 -16.47 1.69 45.87
C ASP A 427 -17.86 1.65 45.23
N LEU A 428 -17.93 1.24 43.97
CA LEU A 428 -19.18 1.10 43.24
C LEU A 428 -19.53 -0.38 43.06
N MET A 429 -20.80 -0.71 43.27
CA MET A 429 -21.38 -2.00 42.90
C MET A 429 -22.35 -1.77 41.76
N VAL A 430 -22.02 -2.30 40.60
CA VAL A 430 -22.79 -2.12 39.36
C VAL A 430 -23.41 -3.44 38.96
N TYR A 431 -24.68 -3.41 38.59
CA TYR A 431 -25.38 -4.58 38.06
C TYR A 431 -26.29 -4.21 36.88
N HIS A 432 -26.32 -5.10 35.89
CA HIS A 432 -27.14 -4.98 34.71
C HIS A 432 -28.57 -5.51 34.97
N VAL A 433 -29.58 -4.71 34.63
CA VAL A 433 -31.00 -5.07 34.80
C VAL A 433 -31.39 -6.13 33.78
N GLY A 434 -31.60 -7.36 34.24
CA GLY A 434 -31.91 -8.53 33.40
C GLY A 434 -31.01 -9.74 33.69
N THR A 435 -29.89 -9.54 34.37
CA THR A 435 -28.96 -10.60 34.81
C THR A 435 -28.53 -10.36 36.27
N PRO A 436 -29.34 -10.79 37.25
CA PRO A 436 -29.13 -10.44 38.67
C PRO A 436 -27.89 -11.07 39.32
N THR A 437 -27.20 -12.00 38.66
CA THR A 437 -26.05 -12.74 39.23
C THR A 437 -24.67 -12.13 38.93
N ASN A 438 -24.58 -11.11 38.08
CA ASN A 438 -23.29 -10.52 37.66
C ASN A 438 -23.12 -9.10 38.21
N SER A 439 -23.14 -8.94 39.54
CA SER A 439 -22.75 -7.65 40.14
C SER A 439 -21.24 -7.54 40.17
N LEU A 440 -20.69 -6.45 39.64
CA LEU A 440 -19.25 -6.20 39.61
C LEU A 440 -18.91 -5.05 40.56
N ARG A 441 -17.87 -5.26 41.37
CA ARG A 441 -17.30 -4.24 42.26
C ARG A 441 -16.25 -3.46 41.48
N VAL A 442 -16.40 -2.14 41.42
CA VAL A 442 -15.41 -1.21 40.88
C VAL A 442 -14.81 -0.46 42.06
N ALA A 443 -13.53 -0.71 42.35
CA ALA A 443 -12.85 -0.04 43.46
C ALA A 443 -12.72 1.47 43.20
N ALA A 444 -12.52 2.25 44.25
CA ALA A 444 -12.21 3.67 44.14
C ALA A 444 -11.03 3.93 43.18
N ASN A 445 -11.14 4.97 42.34
CA ASN A 445 -10.17 5.38 41.32
C ASN A 445 -9.69 4.23 40.40
N SER A 446 -10.61 3.35 40.01
CA SER A 446 -10.33 2.21 39.14
C SER A 446 -11.42 2.02 38.07
N SER A 447 -11.16 1.17 37.10
CA SER A 447 -12.11 0.84 36.04
C SER A 447 -12.23 -0.66 35.84
N LEU A 448 -13.35 -1.09 35.28
CA LEU A 448 -13.51 -2.45 34.79
C LEU A 448 -12.72 -2.60 33.49
N GLU A 449 -11.64 -3.37 33.54
CA GLU A 449 -10.77 -3.59 32.39
C GLU A 449 -10.93 -4.98 31.80
N ASN A 450 -10.70 -5.07 30.49
CA ASN A 450 -10.44 -6.33 29.81
C ASN A 450 -8.97 -6.36 29.41
N ASP A 451 -8.18 -7.11 30.16
CA ASP A 451 -6.80 -7.40 29.82
C ASP A 451 -6.66 -8.88 29.46
N LYS A 452 -6.60 -9.13 28.15
CA LYS A 452 -6.43 -10.46 27.59
C LYS A 452 -5.07 -11.09 27.89
N LEU A 453 -4.02 -10.31 28.13
CA LEU A 453 -2.70 -10.83 28.45
C LEU A 453 -2.66 -11.39 29.88
N ASN A 454 -3.36 -10.74 30.79
CA ASN A 454 -3.46 -11.14 32.19
C ASN A 454 -4.72 -11.98 32.50
N ASN A 455 -5.50 -12.35 31.48
CA ASN A 455 -6.78 -13.08 31.59
C ASN A 455 -7.81 -12.38 32.50
N ILE A 456 -7.82 -11.05 32.51
CA ILE A 456 -8.79 -10.23 33.25
C ILE A 456 -9.92 -9.86 32.28
N PHE A 457 -11.14 -10.32 32.57
CA PHE A 457 -12.33 -10.00 31.78
C PHE A 457 -13.43 -9.47 32.71
N GLN A 458 -13.41 -8.16 32.96
CA GLN A 458 -14.29 -7.53 33.94
C GLN A 458 -15.35 -6.62 33.31
N THR A 459 -15.43 -6.50 31.98
CA THR A 459 -16.49 -5.70 31.33
C THR A 459 -17.82 -6.46 31.24
N PHE A 460 -18.93 -5.73 31.17
CA PHE A 460 -20.23 -6.31 30.86
C PHE A 460 -20.36 -6.61 29.37
N ASP A 461 -20.86 -7.80 29.02
CA ASP A 461 -21.29 -8.17 27.67
C ASP A 461 -22.81 -8.06 27.60
N ILE A 462 -23.30 -7.13 26.77
CA ILE A 462 -24.72 -6.83 26.62
C ILE A 462 -25.17 -6.99 25.17
N SER A 463 -26.42 -7.39 24.97
CA SER A 463 -27.02 -7.41 23.63
C SER A 463 -27.33 -5.99 23.16
N LYS A 464 -27.24 -5.77 21.84
CA LYS A 464 -27.59 -4.50 21.19
C LYS A 464 -29.00 -4.04 21.59
N GLY A 465 -29.13 -2.75 21.94
CA GLY A 465 -30.40 -2.11 22.28
C GLY A 465 -30.36 -1.39 23.63
N ASP A 466 -31.54 -1.09 24.16
CA ASP A 466 -31.70 -0.35 25.41
C ASP A 466 -31.34 -1.22 26.61
N SER A 467 -30.33 -0.80 27.37
CA SER A 467 -29.91 -1.48 28.59
C SER A 467 -29.92 -0.52 29.78
N THR A 468 -30.22 -1.05 30.96
CA THR A 468 -30.25 -0.28 32.21
C THR A 468 -29.22 -0.86 33.18
N PHE A 469 -28.38 0.01 33.72
CA PHE A 469 -27.40 -0.33 34.76
C PHE A 469 -27.80 0.34 36.06
N ASN A 470 -27.86 -0.44 37.13
CA ASN A 470 -28.08 0.08 38.48
C ASN A 470 -26.75 0.20 39.20
N ILE A 471 -26.53 1.34 39.85
CA ILE A 471 -25.30 1.67 40.55
C ILE A 471 -25.65 1.84 42.02
N SER A 472 -24.93 1.10 42.86
CA SER A 472 -25.00 1.21 44.31
C SER A 472 -23.64 1.62 44.86
N TYR A 473 -23.65 2.56 45.79
CA TYR A 473 -22.45 3.18 46.35
C TYR A 473 -22.13 2.51 47.68
N LEU A 474 -20.96 1.88 47.78
CA LEU A 474 -20.45 1.27 49.01
C LEU A 474 -19.46 2.22 49.68
N ALA A 475 -19.91 2.88 50.75
CA ALA A 475 -19.01 3.64 51.61
C ALA A 475 -18.18 2.69 52.48
N HIS A 476 -16.86 2.90 52.54
CA HIS A 476 -16.00 2.19 53.49
C HIS A 476 -16.34 2.64 54.92
N LEU A 477 -16.78 1.71 55.77
CA LEU A 477 -17.29 1.96 57.13
C LEU A 477 -16.33 2.71 58.08
N ASN A 478 -15.04 2.82 57.74
CA ASN A 478 -13.99 3.42 58.57
C ASN A 478 -13.42 4.76 58.06
N LYS A 479 -13.95 5.33 56.97
CA LYS A 479 -13.60 6.67 56.51
C LYS A 479 -14.88 7.46 56.25
N SER A 480 -15.18 8.42 57.11
CA SER A 480 -16.23 9.41 56.89
C SER A 480 -15.74 10.44 55.87
N ASP A 481 -15.66 10.04 54.60
CA ASP A 481 -15.28 10.93 53.52
C ASP A 481 -16.52 11.68 52.99
N PRO A 482 -16.49 13.02 52.84
CA PRO A 482 -17.64 13.81 52.38
C PRO A 482 -18.14 13.38 50.99
N ASP A 483 -17.23 12.93 50.13
CA ASP A 483 -17.47 12.66 48.71
C ASP A 483 -18.45 11.50 48.49
N CYS A 484 -18.32 10.42 49.27
CA CYS A 484 -19.20 9.26 49.19
C CYS A 484 -20.56 9.52 49.87
N MET A 485 -20.64 10.49 50.81
CA MET A 485 -21.90 10.89 51.44
C MET A 485 -22.76 11.80 50.55
N GLN A 486 -22.14 12.53 49.60
CA GLN A 486 -22.85 13.26 48.55
C GLN A 486 -23.49 12.34 47.49
N ALA A 487 -23.24 11.03 47.55
CA ALA A 487 -23.81 10.05 46.63
C ALA A 487 -25.35 9.97 46.64
N LYS A 488 -26.02 10.57 47.63
CA LYS A 488 -27.49 10.69 47.65
C LYS A 488 -28.08 11.49 46.47
N ASN A 489 -27.28 12.32 45.80
CA ASN A 489 -27.71 13.13 44.65
C ASN A 489 -27.25 12.54 43.29
N LEU A 490 -26.57 11.40 43.29
CA LEU A 490 -26.01 10.76 42.10
C LEU A 490 -26.96 9.73 41.47
N PRO A 491 -26.93 9.55 40.13
CA PRO A 491 -27.85 8.66 39.44
C PRO A 491 -27.68 7.21 39.89
N THR A 492 -28.74 6.64 40.47
CA THR A 492 -28.78 5.22 40.86
C THR A 492 -29.07 4.29 39.67
N GLN A 493 -29.48 4.84 38.53
CA GLN A 493 -29.73 4.11 37.29
C GLN A 493 -29.19 4.88 36.08
N VAL A 494 -28.48 4.19 35.19
CA VAL A 494 -28.03 4.70 33.90
C VAL A 494 -28.73 3.91 32.81
N LYS A 495 -29.50 4.61 31.97
CA LYS A 495 -30.18 4.05 30.80
C LYS A 495 -29.48 4.53 29.54
N TYR A 496 -29.09 3.60 28.68
CA TYR A 496 -28.43 3.93 27.43
C TYR A 496 -28.73 2.88 26.36
N SER A 497 -28.79 3.31 25.09
CA SER A 497 -28.99 2.44 23.95
C SER A 497 -27.63 2.11 23.34
N PHE A 498 -27.21 0.85 23.41
CA PHE A 498 -25.89 0.43 22.98
C PHE A 498 -25.93 -0.09 21.54
N SER A 499 -24.99 0.38 20.72
CA SER A 499 -24.75 -0.15 19.37
C SER A 499 -23.91 -1.43 19.46
N GLY A 500 -24.29 -2.45 18.69
CA GLY A 500 -23.51 -3.68 18.62
C GLY A 500 -22.22 -3.50 17.81
N GLY A 501 -21.18 -4.27 18.16
CA GLY A 501 -19.84 -4.15 17.60
C GLY A 501 -18.97 -3.07 18.26
N ASP A 502 -19.52 -2.30 19.19
CA ASP A 502 -18.85 -1.17 19.82
C ASP A 502 -18.50 -1.44 21.29
N VAL A 503 -17.43 -0.77 21.74
CA VAL A 503 -17.03 -0.72 23.15
C VAL A 503 -17.48 0.62 23.73
N HIS A 504 -18.18 0.57 24.85
CA HIS A 504 -18.67 1.75 25.56
C HIS A 504 -18.08 1.82 26.96
N TYR A 505 -18.01 3.03 27.50
CA TYR A 505 -17.68 3.23 28.90
C TYR A 505 -18.72 4.09 29.60
N ILE A 506 -18.98 3.78 30.88
CA ILE A 506 -19.80 4.57 31.78
C ILE A 506 -18.86 5.17 32.82
N TYR A 507 -18.76 6.48 32.85
CA TYR A 507 -18.02 7.18 33.89
C TYR A 507 -18.97 7.62 34.99
N VAL A 508 -18.59 7.38 36.24
CA VAL A 508 -19.34 7.79 37.43
C VAL A 508 -18.42 8.60 38.32
N GLY A 509 -18.81 9.83 38.64
CA GLY A 509 -18.06 10.70 39.54
C GLY A 509 -18.97 11.65 40.32
N MET A 510 -18.37 12.58 41.06
CA MET A 510 -19.08 13.51 41.96
C MET A 510 -20.11 14.40 41.22
N ASN A 511 -19.92 14.62 39.92
CA ASN A 511 -20.77 15.47 39.09
C ASN A 511 -21.94 14.72 38.42
N GLY A 512 -21.99 13.39 38.54
CA GLY A 512 -23.01 12.54 37.94
C GLY A 512 -22.40 11.38 37.14
N ALA A 513 -23.20 10.80 36.24
CA ALA A 513 -22.73 9.78 35.31
C ALA A 513 -22.96 10.20 33.85
N PHE A 514 -22.05 9.81 32.97
CA PHE A 514 -22.22 9.92 31.52
C PHE A 514 -21.70 8.66 30.82
N THR A 515 -22.18 8.44 29.60
CA THR A 515 -21.81 7.31 28.77
C THR A 515 -21.20 7.82 27.47
N SER A 516 -20.13 7.17 27.01
CA SER A 516 -19.55 7.47 25.71
C SER A 516 -18.99 6.21 25.05
N LYS A 517 -18.69 6.31 23.76
CA LYS A 517 -18.13 5.23 22.94
C LYS A 517 -16.60 5.33 22.93
N VAL A 518 -15.95 4.18 23.00
CA VAL A 518 -14.50 4.05 22.78
C VAL A 518 -14.27 3.77 21.30
N ASP A 519 -13.39 4.53 20.67
CA ASP A 519 -12.86 4.16 19.37
C ASP A 519 -11.73 3.13 19.57
N THR A 520 -11.95 1.93 19.02
CA THR A 520 -11.10 0.76 19.18
C THR A 520 -10.11 0.56 18.04
N ASP A 521 -10.18 1.40 17.00
CA ASP A 521 -9.29 1.27 15.85
C ASP A 521 -7.87 1.69 16.22
N LYS A 522 -6.90 0.84 15.87
CA LYS A 522 -5.48 1.18 16.02
C LYS A 522 -5.16 2.36 15.09
N PRO A 523 -4.47 3.42 15.56
CA PRO A 523 -4.18 4.57 14.73
C PRO A 523 -3.30 4.16 13.55
N THR A 524 -3.76 4.50 12.37
CA THR A 524 -3.13 4.17 11.09
C THR A 524 -2.34 5.35 10.50
N ASN A 525 -2.44 6.53 11.12
CA ASN A 525 -1.70 7.74 10.79
C ASN A 525 -0.48 7.92 11.72
N GLY A 526 0.55 8.61 11.23
CA GLY A 526 1.80 8.85 11.96
C GLY A 526 2.62 7.57 12.23
N ASN A 527 3.35 7.55 13.36
CA ASN A 527 4.22 6.44 13.77
C ASN A 527 3.48 5.23 14.37
N GLY A 528 2.14 5.26 14.43
CA GLY A 528 1.32 4.10 14.79
C GLY A 528 1.51 3.56 16.22
N GLU A 529 1.94 4.40 17.17
CA GLU A 529 2.41 3.91 18.47
C GLU A 529 1.27 3.58 19.44
N PHE A 530 0.23 4.43 19.59
CA PHE A 530 -0.96 4.15 20.41
C PHE A 530 -2.02 5.26 20.27
N LYS A 531 -3.25 4.97 20.70
CA LYS A 531 -4.39 5.91 20.78
C LYS A 531 -4.80 6.11 22.23
N LEU A 532 -4.98 7.36 22.66
CA LEU A 532 -5.29 7.73 24.06
C LEU A 532 -6.39 8.82 24.08
N SER A 533 -7.59 8.51 24.59
CA SER A 533 -8.61 9.55 24.81
C SER A 533 -8.47 10.12 26.22
N ILE A 534 -8.62 11.45 26.35
CA ILE A 534 -8.65 12.15 27.64
C ILE A 534 -10.06 12.68 27.84
N VAL A 535 -10.63 12.43 29.02
CA VAL A 535 -11.90 13.04 29.40
C VAL A 535 -11.64 14.03 30.52
N LEU A 536 -12.06 15.28 30.32
CA LEU A 536 -12.02 16.29 31.35
C LEU A 536 -13.43 16.53 31.91
N ALA A 537 -13.57 16.24 33.20
CA ALA A 537 -14.75 16.59 33.98
C ALA A 537 -14.54 17.98 34.58
N LEU A 538 -15.25 19.00 34.08
CA LEU A 538 -15.09 20.38 34.54
C LEU A 538 -16.34 20.86 35.28
N GLU A 539 -16.13 21.51 36.42
CA GLU A 539 -17.22 21.85 37.35
C GLU A 539 -17.96 23.14 37.00
N ASP A 540 -17.30 24.10 36.33
CA ASP A 540 -17.87 25.44 36.09
C ASP A 540 -17.55 26.06 34.72
N MET A 541 -16.83 25.37 33.84
CA MET A 541 -16.38 25.93 32.56
C MET A 541 -16.47 24.91 31.42
N ASN A 542 -17.10 25.30 30.31
CA ASN A 542 -16.94 24.59 29.05
C ASN A 542 -15.56 24.96 28.48
N TYR A 543 -14.56 24.10 28.67
CA TYR A 543 -13.23 24.32 28.12
C TYR A 543 -13.24 23.92 26.64
N LEU A 544 -13.27 24.93 25.78
CA LEU A 544 -13.20 24.81 24.31
C LEU A 544 -11.76 25.01 23.79
N GLY A 545 -10.76 24.93 24.66
CA GLY A 545 -9.35 25.09 24.31
C GLY A 545 -8.63 23.77 24.02
N ASN A 546 -7.45 23.87 23.41
CA ASN A 546 -6.56 22.74 23.12
C ASN A 546 -5.76 22.35 24.38
N ILE A 547 -5.56 21.05 24.60
CA ILE A 547 -4.76 20.52 25.71
C ILE A 547 -3.37 20.16 25.19
N ALA A 548 -2.33 20.48 25.96
CA ALA A 548 -0.97 19.98 25.74
C ALA A 548 -0.46 19.24 26.97
N VAL A 549 0.04 18.02 26.80
CA VAL A 549 0.62 17.17 27.84
C VAL A 549 2.11 17.02 27.59
N CYS A 550 2.92 17.23 28.63
CA CYS A 550 4.37 17.16 28.55
C CYS A 550 4.88 15.71 28.63
N ARG A 551 5.83 15.36 27.76
CA ARG A 551 6.54 14.08 27.80
C ARG A 551 7.55 14.05 28.93
N LYS A 552 7.49 12.98 29.74
CA LYS A 552 8.35 12.78 30.91
C LYS A 552 9.79 12.35 30.56
N ASP A 553 10.03 11.84 29.36
CA ASP A 553 11.30 11.28 28.88
C ASP A 553 12.20 12.30 28.16
N THR A 554 11.87 13.58 28.21
CA THR A 554 12.58 14.64 27.49
C THR A 554 13.90 15.01 28.18
N GLN A 555 14.93 15.33 27.38
CA GLN A 555 16.24 15.72 27.91
C GLN A 555 16.29 17.23 28.19
N GLY A 556 16.71 17.62 29.40
CA GLY A 556 16.87 19.02 29.82
C GLY A 556 15.81 19.54 30.79
N THR A 557 15.15 18.65 31.53
CA THR A 557 14.05 18.99 32.43
C THR A 557 14.54 19.61 33.75
N ASN A 558 13.93 20.74 34.12
CA ASN A 558 14.00 21.28 35.47
C ASN A 558 12.68 20.91 36.19
N ALA A 559 12.70 20.62 37.49
CA ALA A 559 11.52 20.17 38.23
C ALA A 559 10.32 21.14 38.14
N GLN A 560 10.59 22.42 37.84
CA GLN A 560 9.57 23.40 37.55
C GLN A 560 9.11 23.39 36.09
N HIS A 561 10.00 23.19 35.10
CA HIS A 561 9.70 23.29 33.66
C HIS A 561 10.03 21.96 32.96
N PRO A 562 9.13 20.96 33.03
CA PRO A 562 9.40 19.61 32.52
C PRO A 562 9.41 19.52 30.98
N CYS A 563 8.97 20.54 30.25
CA CYS A 563 9.09 20.58 28.79
C CYS A 563 9.50 21.96 28.30
N ASN A 564 10.34 22.01 27.27
CA ASN A 564 10.80 23.26 26.68
C ASN A 564 9.79 23.74 25.62
N PRO A 565 9.13 24.91 25.78
CA PRO A 565 8.14 25.40 24.82
C PRO A 565 8.69 25.64 23.40
N ASN A 566 10.02 25.76 23.25
CA ASN A 566 10.68 25.89 21.94
C ASN A 566 10.97 24.53 21.26
N ARG A 567 10.66 23.41 21.93
CA ARG A 567 10.78 22.05 21.40
C ARG A 567 9.40 21.40 21.37
N PRO A 568 8.61 21.62 20.32
CA PRO A 568 7.22 21.14 20.27
C PRO A 568 7.14 19.60 20.19
N GLN A 569 8.23 18.90 19.88
CA GLN A 569 8.37 17.44 19.97
C GLN A 569 8.32 16.89 21.41
N ASP A 570 8.48 17.75 22.41
CA ASP A 570 8.44 17.41 23.84
C ASP A 570 6.98 17.36 24.37
N PHE A 571 6.00 17.79 23.58
CA PHE A 571 4.59 17.86 23.97
C PHE A 571 3.72 16.95 23.11
N TYR A 572 2.67 16.41 23.72
CA TYR A 572 1.53 15.78 23.07
C TYR A 572 0.35 16.76 23.07
N PHE A 573 -0.31 16.94 21.94
CA PHE A 573 -1.39 17.92 21.77
C PHE A 573 -2.74 17.23 21.52
N TYR A 574 -3.81 17.83 22.04
CA TYR A 574 -5.21 17.47 21.80
C TYR A 574 -5.95 18.74 21.39
N GLU A 575 -6.59 18.71 20.23
CA GLU A 575 -7.31 19.85 19.66
C GLU A 575 -8.79 19.47 19.47
N ILE A 576 -9.70 20.41 19.73
CA ILE A 576 -11.15 20.18 19.62
C ILE A 576 -11.66 20.42 18.19
N ASP A 577 -10.99 21.31 17.44
CA ASP A 577 -11.41 21.72 16.10
C ASP A 577 -10.17 21.81 15.20
N TYR A 578 -9.80 20.67 14.62
CA TYR A 578 -8.59 20.54 13.82
C TYR A 578 -8.81 20.85 12.34
N ASP A 579 -10.03 20.67 11.83
CA ASP A 579 -10.33 20.51 10.41
C ASP A 579 -11.29 21.58 9.83
N ASP A 580 -11.34 22.80 10.39
CA ASP A 580 -12.27 23.89 9.97
C ASP A 580 -13.72 23.35 9.82
N ASP A 581 -14.36 22.98 10.93
CA ASP A 581 -15.77 22.54 11.01
C ASP A 581 -16.11 21.13 10.45
N GLN A 582 -15.15 20.22 10.20
CA GLN A 582 -15.48 18.85 9.72
C GLN A 582 -15.74 17.80 10.80
N ASP A 583 -15.20 17.97 12.01
CA ASP A 583 -15.66 17.19 13.14
C ASP A 583 -16.93 17.85 13.67
N SER A 584 -18.07 17.18 13.50
CA SER A 584 -19.31 17.53 14.22
C SER A 584 -19.21 17.29 15.75
N ASP A 585 -17.98 17.14 16.27
CA ASP A 585 -17.63 17.01 17.69
C ASP A 585 -17.53 18.36 18.41
N LEU A 586 -17.98 19.46 17.79
CA LEU A 586 -18.54 20.60 18.53
C LEU A 586 -19.74 20.20 19.43
N ASN A 587 -20.25 18.96 19.29
CA ASN A 587 -21.17 18.29 20.20
C ASN A 587 -20.51 17.37 21.26
N SER A 588 -19.17 17.38 21.42
CA SER A 588 -18.43 16.52 22.39
C SER A 588 -18.64 16.88 23.87
N VAL A 589 -19.48 17.87 24.14
CA VAL A 589 -19.94 18.21 25.48
C VAL A 589 -21.03 17.22 25.91
N GLN A 590 -20.63 16.20 26.65
CA GLN A 590 -21.56 15.27 27.30
C GLN A 590 -22.09 15.93 28.58
N VAL A 591 -23.41 15.92 28.76
CA VAL A 591 -24.05 16.47 29.96
C VAL A 591 -24.15 15.36 31.01
N TYR A 592 -23.79 15.67 32.25
CA TYR A 592 -23.95 14.73 33.36
C TYR A 592 -25.43 14.48 33.65
N ASN A 593 -25.79 13.20 33.78
CA ASN A 593 -27.09 12.81 34.31
C ASN A 593 -27.02 12.74 35.84
N SER A 594 -27.97 13.38 36.52
CA SER A 594 -28.18 13.32 37.98
C SER A 594 -29.56 12.71 38.31
N LEU A 595 -29.84 12.45 39.60
CA LEU A 595 -31.15 11.95 40.04
C LEU A 595 -32.32 12.90 39.71
N THR A 596 -32.06 14.19 39.55
CA THR A 596 -33.07 15.24 39.28
C THR A 596 -33.19 15.61 37.80
N GLY A 597 -32.48 14.92 36.90
CA GLY A 597 -32.39 15.24 35.47
C GLY A 597 -30.97 15.61 35.03
N THR A 598 -30.82 16.22 33.86
CA THR A 598 -29.54 16.79 33.41
C THR A 598 -29.13 17.91 34.35
N THR A 599 -27.91 17.85 34.91
CA THR A 599 -27.43 18.88 35.83
C THR A 599 -27.08 20.14 35.02
N PRO A 600 -27.86 21.25 35.11
CA PRO A 600 -27.57 22.43 34.32
C PRO A 600 -26.28 23.09 34.82
N GLY A 601 -25.33 23.36 33.92
CA GLY A 601 -24.08 24.07 34.23
C GLY A 601 -22.84 23.21 34.48
N LYS A 602 -22.98 21.88 34.59
CA LYS A 602 -21.83 20.95 34.71
C LYS A 602 -21.63 20.16 33.41
N TYR A 603 -20.41 20.17 32.89
CA TYR A 603 -20.11 19.66 31.55
C TYR A 603 -18.93 18.67 31.59
N ALA A 604 -19.08 17.54 30.88
CA ALA A 604 -17.96 16.66 30.57
C ALA A 604 -17.53 16.95 29.13
N THR A 605 -16.29 17.40 28.95
CA THR A 605 -15.71 17.53 27.61
C THR A 605 -14.88 16.29 27.34
N VAL A 606 -15.34 15.47 26.41
CA VAL A 606 -14.61 14.29 25.94
C VAL A 606 -13.70 14.72 24.81
N TYR A 607 -12.39 14.63 25.01
CA TYR A 607 -11.43 14.83 23.93
C TYR A 607 -11.25 13.50 23.21
N THR A 608 -11.92 13.37 22.07
CA THR A 608 -11.75 12.23 21.17
C THR A 608 -10.37 12.30 20.53
N PHE A 609 -9.68 11.16 20.48
CA PHE A 609 -8.29 11.12 20.01
C PHE A 609 -8.15 10.93 18.49
N LYS A 610 -7.23 11.70 17.90
CA LYS A 610 -6.52 11.45 16.62
C LYS A 610 -4.99 11.33 16.92
N SER A 611 -4.19 10.70 16.03
CA SER A 611 -2.80 10.23 16.30
C SER A 611 -1.88 11.23 17.03
N ILE A 612 -1.06 10.73 17.98
CA ILE A 612 -0.16 11.57 18.79
C ILE A 612 0.88 12.27 17.91
N ARG A 613 0.86 13.62 17.91
CA ARG A 613 1.87 14.48 17.29
C ARG A 613 3.11 14.61 18.18
N PRO A 614 4.32 14.43 17.62
CA PRO A 614 5.48 15.19 18.04
C PRO A 614 5.65 16.41 17.12
N GLY A 615 5.46 17.61 17.68
CA GLY A 615 5.89 18.84 17.03
C GLY A 615 4.91 19.53 16.10
N GLU A 616 4.30 20.64 16.55
CA GLU A 616 3.98 21.78 15.70
C GLU A 616 4.02 23.09 16.52
N PRO A 617 4.82 24.10 16.13
CA PRO A 617 4.96 25.36 16.87
C PRO A 617 4.00 26.48 16.43
N SER A 618 3.17 26.28 15.39
CA SER A 618 2.53 27.41 14.68
C SER A 618 1.07 27.70 15.02
N LYS A 619 0.38 26.85 15.80
CA LYS A 619 -0.97 27.15 16.30
C LYS A 619 -1.03 26.99 17.83
N THR A 620 -1.05 28.14 18.50
CA THR A 620 -1.60 28.36 19.84
C THR A 620 -0.71 28.04 21.05
N ILE A 621 -0.01 29.07 21.55
CA ILE A 621 0.30 29.18 22.98
C ILE A 621 -0.95 29.76 23.67
N ARG A 622 -1.67 28.94 24.44
CA ARG A 622 -2.33 29.31 25.70
C ARG A 622 -2.91 28.07 26.39
N CYS A 623 -2.05 27.38 27.12
CA CYS A 623 -2.16 27.18 28.57
C CYS A 623 -1.07 26.20 28.98
N GLN A 624 -0.11 26.69 29.77
CA GLN A 624 0.81 25.81 30.48
C GLN A 624 0.09 25.27 31.72
N PHE A 625 -0.10 23.97 31.86
CA PHE A 625 -0.24 23.37 33.18
C PHE A 625 1.16 23.16 33.75
N TYR A 626 1.71 24.21 34.36
CA TYR A 626 2.74 24.04 35.37
C TYR A 626 2.06 23.42 36.58
N GLY A 627 2.34 22.13 36.81
CA GLY A 627 1.93 21.45 38.01
C GLY A 627 2.36 22.24 39.24
N LYS A 628 1.39 22.87 39.89
CA LYS A 628 1.38 23.03 41.33
C LYS A 628 0.14 22.31 41.83
N TYR A 629 0.34 21.10 42.34
CA TYR A 629 -0.38 20.70 43.54
C TYR A 629 -0.03 21.77 44.59
N PRO A 630 -1.02 22.49 45.12
CA PRO A 630 -1.74 21.97 46.28
C PRO A 630 -3.25 22.25 46.25
N ASN A 631 -3.97 21.41 46.99
CA ASN A 631 -5.39 21.47 47.32
C ASN A 631 -6.33 20.90 46.25
N MET A 632 -6.42 19.57 46.25
CA MET A 632 -7.73 18.93 46.30
C MET A 632 -8.54 19.58 47.43
N SER A 633 -9.63 20.21 47.05
CA SER A 633 -10.81 20.46 47.87
C SER A 633 -12.01 20.49 46.94
#